data_AF-A0A9D6QK91-F1
#
_entry.id   AF-A0A9D6QK91-F1
#
_cell.length_a   1.000
_cell.length_b   1.000
_cell.length_c   1.000
_cell.angle_alpha   90.00
_cell.angle_beta   90.00
_cell.angle_gamma   90.00
#
_symmetry.space_group_name_H-M   'P 1'
#
loop_
_entity.id
_entity.type
_entity.pdbx_description
1 polymer ?
#
loop_
_entity_poly.entity_id
_entity_poly.type
_entity_poly.pdbx_seq_one_letter_code
_entity_poly.pdbx_strand_id
1 'polypeptide(L)'
;VRMLRAADAPGPAAARERERGRRALASLGRIGVAPDAIAGADRALTAFADREGLAPPADPIAGPGATRPRRALPVPIHSQRHLLPGWRRLPRERREAWEERMAQVADAQTIADLAWYACDGARALDEIIRLVALETGRDEADFIAEFFALTTALGLSEMREEAACSPAAPDTATR
;
A
#
# COMPACT_ATOMS: atom_id res chain seq x y z
N VAL A 1 -9.19 30.41 -16.06
CA VAL A 1 -9.50 29.35 -15.07
C VAL A 1 -9.16 27.99 -15.68
N ARG A 2 -7.88 27.58 -15.57
CA ARG A 2 -7.34 26.36 -16.19
C ARG A 2 -6.74 25.38 -15.17
N MET A 3 -6.50 25.85 -13.93
CA MET A 3 -5.93 25.07 -12.82
C MET A 3 -6.96 24.22 -12.05
N LEU A 4 -8.26 24.58 -12.05
CA LEU A 4 -9.29 23.77 -11.37
C LEU A 4 -9.69 22.50 -12.14
N ARG A 5 -9.44 22.42 -13.45
CA ARG A 5 -9.72 21.22 -14.26
C ARG A 5 -8.67 20.11 -14.15
N ALA A 6 -7.52 20.38 -13.55
CA ALA A 6 -6.46 19.39 -13.36
C ALA A 6 -6.64 18.55 -12.09
N ALA A 7 -7.47 19.01 -11.14
CA ALA A 7 -7.81 18.29 -9.91
C ALA A 7 -8.92 17.24 -10.11
N ASP A 8 -9.72 17.39 -11.16
CA ASP A 8 -10.76 16.44 -11.57
C ASP A 8 -10.21 15.31 -12.46
N ALA A 9 -8.88 15.28 -12.69
CA ALA A 9 -8.24 14.19 -13.39
C ALA A 9 -8.25 12.94 -12.49
N PRO A 10 -8.87 11.84 -12.91
CA PRO A 10 -9.04 10.67 -12.07
C PRO A 10 -7.70 10.06 -11.69
N GLY A 11 -7.45 10.05 -10.38
CA GLY A 11 -6.21 9.55 -9.81
C GLY A 11 -6.15 8.02 -9.64
N PRO A 12 -5.00 7.50 -9.19
CA PRO A 12 -4.72 6.06 -9.02
C PRO A 12 -5.65 5.31 -8.05
N ALA A 13 -6.38 6.02 -7.18
CA ALA A 13 -7.37 5.41 -6.29
C ALA A 13 -8.58 4.85 -7.07
N ALA A 14 -9.00 5.54 -8.12
CA ALA A 14 -10.16 5.20 -8.91
C ALA A 14 -10.01 3.89 -9.71
N ALA A 15 -8.81 3.63 -10.22
CA ALA A 15 -8.51 2.41 -10.97
C ALA A 15 -8.46 1.16 -10.07
N ARG A 16 -7.92 1.31 -8.85
CA ARG A 16 -7.95 0.23 -7.84
C ARG A 16 -9.37 -0.14 -7.43
N GLU A 17 -10.24 0.86 -7.35
CA GLU A 17 -11.64 0.64 -7.01
C GLU A 17 -12.38 -0.11 -8.11
N ARG A 18 -12.10 0.19 -9.38
CA ARG A 18 -12.67 -0.57 -10.51
C ARG A 18 -12.21 -2.02 -10.53
N GLU A 19 -10.94 -2.29 -10.27
CA GLU A 19 -10.42 -3.66 -10.22
C GLU A 19 -11.00 -4.44 -9.03
N ARG A 20 -11.17 -3.79 -7.88
CA ARG A 20 -11.93 -4.36 -6.75
C ARG A 20 -13.37 -4.69 -7.16
N GLY A 21 -14.04 -3.78 -7.87
CA GLY A 21 -15.39 -3.99 -8.41
C GLY A 21 -15.47 -5.21 -9.34
N ARG A 22 -14.55 -5.34 -10.31
CA ARG A 22 -14.53 -6.50 -11.22
C ARG A 22 -14.28 -7.82 -10.49
N ARG A 23 -13.35 -7.85 -9.53
CA ARG A 23 -13.10 -9.06 -8.72
C ARG A 23 -14.28 -9.42 -7.83
N ALA A 24 -14.98 -8.43 -7.29
CA ALA A 24 -16.21 -8.65 -6.54
C ALA A 24 -17.32 -9.22 -7.44
N LEU A 25 -17.50 -8.70 -8.66
CA LEU A 25 -18.45 -9.24 -9.63
C LEU A 25 -18.10 -10.66 -10.08
N ALA A 26 -16.82 -10.95 -10.31
CA ALA A 26 -16.35 -12.28 -10.66
C ALA A 26 -16.54 -13.30 -9.52
N SER A 27 -16.50 -12.86 -8.26
CA SER A 27 -16.73 -13.75 -7.11
C SER A 27 -18.21 -14.16 -6.98
N LEU A 28 -19.14 -13.35 -7.48
CA LEU A 28 -20.58 -13.67 -7.51
C LEU A 28 -20.89 -14.92 -8.34
N GLY A 29 -20.06 -15.24 -9.34
CA GLY A 29 -20.18 -16.48 -10.10
C GLY A 29 -20.00 -17.74 -9.23
N ARG A 30 -19.26 -17.64 -8.13
CA ARG A 30 -19.03 -18.77 -7.20
C ARG A 30 -20.22 -19.07 -6.29
N ILE A 31 -21.14 -18.12 -6.15
CA ILE A 31 -22.36 -18.24 -5.34
C ILE A 31 -23.62 -18.44 -6.21
N GLY A 32 -23.44 -18.76 -7.49
CA GLY A 32 -24.53 -19.14 -8.39
C GLY A 32 -25.31 -17.97 -9.00
N VAL A 33 -24.78 -16.74 -8.95
CA VAL A 33 -25.41 -15.61 -9.64
C VAL A 33 -25.33 -15.83 -11.15
N ALA A 34 -26.44 -15.59 -11.84
CA ALA A 34 -26.55 -15.80 -13.28
C ALA A 34 -25.50 -14.96 -14.05
N PRO A 35 -24.79 -15.54 -15.04
CA PRO A 35 -23.78 -14.82 -15.83
C PRO A 35 -24.28 -13.52 -16.46
N ASP A 36 -25.54 -13.49 -16.89
CA ASP A 36 -26.16 -12.31 -17.50
C ASP A 36 -26.34 -11.16 -16.50
N ALA A 37 -26.62 -11.48 -15.22
CA ALA A 37 -26.72 -10.50 -14.16
C ALA A 37 -25.34 -9.91 -13.82
N ILE A 38 -24.28 -10.73 -13.84
CA ILE A 38 -22.89 -10.30 -13.64
C ILE A 38 -22.46 -9.37 -14.79
N ALA A 39 -22.75 -9.76 -16.04
CA ALA A 39 -22.45 -8.94 -17.22
C ALA A 39 -23.25 -7.61 -17.22
N GLY A 40 -24.49 -7.62 -16.73
CA GLY A 40 -25.28 -6.41 -16.54
C GLY A 40 -24.66 -5.46 -15.51
N ALA A 41 -24.20 -6.01 -14.38
CA ALA A 41 -23.54 -5.25 -13.33
C ALA A 41 -22.18 -4.68 -13.78
N ASP A 42 -21.41 -5.43 -14.57
CA ASP A 42 -20.13 -4.96 -15.11
C ASP A 42 -20.30 -3.78 -16.10
N ARG A 43 -21.32 -3.85 -16.96
CA ARG A 43 -21.70 -2.73 -17.83
C ARG A 43 -22.14 -1.50 -17.04
N ALA A 44 -22.95 -1.69 -15.98
CA ALA A 44 -23.39 -0.59 -15.12
C ALA A 44 -22.23 0.06 -14.36
N LEU A 45 -21.30 -0.76 -13.85
CA LEU A 45 -20.09 -0.29 -13.19
C LEU A 45 -19.19 0.50 -14.14
N THR A 46 -19.02 0.02 -15.39
CA THR A 46 -18.24 0.70 -16.42
C THR A 46 -18.86 2.03 -16.83
N ALA A 47 -20.17 2.07 -17.08
CA ALA A 47 -20.88 3.30 -17.43
C ALA A 47 -20.83 4.35 -16.31
N PHE A 48 -20.94 3.91 -15.05
CA PHE A 48 -20.71 4.77 -13.88
C PHE A 48 -19.28 5.33 -13.92
N ALA A 49 -18.30 4.44 -14.06
CA ALA A 49 -16.89 4.77 -14.11
C ALA A 49 -16.54 5.78 -15.21
N ASP A 50 -17.13 5.66 -16.40
CA ASP A 50 -16.90 6.58 -17.53
C ASP A 50 -17.54 7.94 -17.28
N ARG A 51 -18.74 7.97 -16.67
CA ARG A 51 -19.39 9.22 -16.24
C ARG A 51 -18.56 9.98 -15.20
N GLU A 52 -17.90 9.24 -14.29
CA GLU A 52 -16.98 9.80 -13.30
C GLU A 52 -15.56 10.04 -13.86
N GLY A 53 -15.31 9.71 -15.14
CA GLY A 53 -14.10 10.07 -15.87
C GLY A 53 -12.87 9.16 -15.69
N LEU A 54 -12.92 8.06 -14.92
CA LEU A 54 -11.70 7.35 -14.50
C LEU A 54 -10.92 6.69 -15.68
N ALA A 55 -9.59 6.78 -15.72
CA ALA A 55 -8.75 6.23 -16.81
C ALA A 55 -8.07 4.89 -16.42
N PRO A 56 -7.71 4.03 -17.40
CA PRO A 56 -6.96 2.79 -17.14
C PRO A 56 -5.50 3.07 -16.72
N PRO A 57 -4.88 2.20 -15.90
CA PRO A 57 -3.55 2.45 -15.35
C PRO A 57 -2.46 2.35 -16.43
N ALA A 58 -1.49 3.26 -16.37
CA ALA A 58 -0.11 2.91 -16.71
C ALA A 58 0.48 2.13 -15.53
N ASP A 59 1.38 1.19 -15.81
CA ASP A 59 2.08 0.46 -14.76
C ASP A 59 2.73 1.43 -13.77
N PRO A 60 2.72 1.12 -12.45
CA PRO A 60 3.37 1.97 -11.46
C PRO A 60 4.87 1.98 -11.73
N ILE A 61 5.37 3.07 -12.33
CA ILE A 61 6.80 3.36 -12.38
C ILE A 61 7.18 3.85 -10.98
N ALA A 62 7.38 2.91 -10.05
CA ALA A 62 8.32 3.19 -8.98
C ALA A 62 9.66 3.40 -9.68
N GLY A 63 10.32 4.53 -9.40
CA GLY A 63 11.67 4.73 -9.91
C GLY A 63 12.55 3.54 -9.50
N PRO A 64 13.51 3.10 -10.34
CA PRO A 64 14.50 2.12 -9.92
C PRO A 64 15.12 2.54 -8.57
N GLY A 65 15.15 1.64 -7.59
CA GLY A 65 15.62 1.90 -6.23
C GLY A 65 14.55 2.26 -5.19
N ALA A 66 13.25 2.23 -5.51
CA ALA A 66 12.20 2.45 -4.51
C ALA A 66 12.16 1.33 -3.46
N THR A 67 12.11 1.71 -2.18
CA THR A 67 12.02 0.76 -1.07
C THR A 67 10.58 0.25 -0.91
N ARG A 68 10.40 -1.07 -1.00
CA ARG A 68 9.11 -1.75 -0.83
C ARG A 68 9.11 -2.58 0.46
N PRO A 69 8.48 -2.10 1.54
CA PRO A 69 8.39 -2.87 2.77
C PRO A 69 7.45 -4.07 2.57
N ARG A 70 7.86 -5.23 3.08
CA ARG A 70 7.06 -6.46 3.07
C ARG A 70 6.98 -7.04 4.48
N ARG A 71 5.76 -7.27 4.97
CA ARG A 71 5.55 -7.94 6.25
C ARG A 71 5.85 -9.44 6.16
N ALA A 72 6.46 -9.97 7.22
CA ALA A 72 6.73 -11.39 7.36
C ALA A 72 5.46 -12.19 7.71
N LEU A 73 4.49 -11.56 8.37
CA LEU A 73 3.23 -12.19 8.79
C LEU A 73 2.02 -11.36 8.36
N PRO A 74 0.95 -11.97 7.81
CA PRO A 74 -0.27 -11.29 7.39
C PRO A 74 -1.26 -11.09 8.56
N VAL A 75 -0.75 -10.84 9.78
CA VAL A 75 -1.56 -10.58 10.98
C VAL A 75 -1.34 -9.13 11.43
N PRO A 76 -2.29 -8.49 12.13
CA PRO A 76 -2.07 -7.17 12.69
C PRO A 76 -0.82 -7.15 13.56
N ILE A 77 -0.07 -6.05 13.57
CA ILE A 77 0.94 -5.85 14.60
C ILE A 77 0.19 -5.69 15.93
N HIS A 78 0.48 -6.58 16.87
CA HIS A 78 -0.21 -6.58 18.16
C HIS A 78 -0.05 -5.22 18.84
N SER A 79 -1.18 -4.61 19.23
CA SER A 79 -1.22 -3.44 20.11
C SER A 79 -0.43 -3.66 21.40
N GLN A 80 -0.30 -4.92 21.82
CA GLN A 80 0.55 -5.39 22.92
C GLN A 80 2.00 -5.63 22.44
N ARG A 81 2.72 -4.55 22.10
CA ARG A 81 4.10 -4.59 21.57
C ARG A 81 5.08 -5.40 22.42
N HIS A 82 4.86 -5.44 23.73
CA HIS A 82 5.68 -6.22 24.66
C HIS A 82 5.64 -7.74 24.44
N LEU A 83 4.69 -8.22 23.64
CA LEU A 83 4.56 -9.61 23.21
C LEU A 83 5.22 -9.89 21.85
N LEU A 84 5.65 -8.85 21.13
CA LEU A 84 6.31 -9.06 19.84
C LEU A 84 7.64 -9.79 20.02
N PRO A 85 7.93 -10.81 19.20
CA PRO A 85 9.24 -11.46 19.18
C PRO A 85 10.35 -10.40 19.03
N GLY A 86 11.40 -10.53 19.85
CA GLY A 86 12.53 -9.58 19.82
C GLY A 86 12.32 -8.28 20.59
N TRP A 87 11.10 -7.94 21.04
CA TRP A 87 10.84 -6.67 21.75
C TRP A 87 11.73 -6.49 22.98
N ARG A 88 11.80 -7.52 23.85
CA ARG A 88 12.64 -7.47 25.07
C ARG A 88 14.14 -7.45 24.78
N ARG A 89 14.57 -7.77 23.56
CA ARG A 89 15.97 -7.72 23.13
C ARG A 89 16.36 -6.33 22.61
N LEU A 90 15.41 -5.45 22.32
CA LEU A 90 15.70 -4.07 21.97
C LEU A 90 16.30 -3.34 23.19
N PRO A 91 17.31 -2.47 22.98
CA PRO A 91 17.82 -1.58 24.01
C PRO A 91 16.67 -0.81 24.67
N ARG A 92 16.79 -0.58 25.98
CA ARG A 92 15.76 0.11 26.75
C ARG A 92 15.47 1.49 26.18
N GLU A 93 16.51 2.21 25.81
CA GLU A 93 16.48 3.56 25.25
C GLU A 93 15.67 3.59 23.94
N ARG A 94 15.83 2.56 23.09
CA ARG A 94 15.04 2.46 21.86
C ARG A 94 13.56 2.17 22.11
N ARG A 95 13.25 1.38 23.15
CA ARG A 95 11.86 1.11 23.52
C ARG A 95 11.19 2.35 24.09
N GLU A 96 11.87 3.06 24.99
CA GLU A 96 11.39 4.31 25.59
C GLU A 96 11.19 5.41 24.54
N ALA A 97 12.16 5.59 23.63
CA ALA A 97 12.03 6.54 22.51
C ALA A 97 10.82 6.21 21.61
N TRP A 98 10.57 4.93 21.34
CA TRP A 98 9.41 4.53 20.56
C TRP A 98 8.08 4.77 21.31
N GLU A 99 8.03 4.49 22.61
CA GLU A 99 6.86 4.77 23.45
C GLU A 99 6.56 6.27 23.51
N GLU A 100 7.59 7.11 23.64
CA GLU A 100 7.46 8.56 23.60
C GLU A 100 6.95 9.03 22.22
N ARG A 101 7.54 8.52 21.13
CA ARG A 101 7.10 8.85 19.78
C ARG A 101 5.63 8.51 19.53
N MET A 102 5.20 7.32 19.98
CA MET A 102 3.81 6.88 19.92
C MET A 102 2.85 7.79 20.69
N ALA A 103 3.30 8.42 21.78
CA ALA A 103 2.49 9.35 22.56
C ALA A 103 2.40 10.75 21.93
N GLN A 104 3.40 11.15 21.14
CA GLN A 104 3.45 12.45 20.46
C GLN A 104 2.59 12.50 19.20
N VAL A 105 2.41 11.36 18.52
CA VAL A 105 1.64 11.28 17.27
C VAL A 105 0.18 10.93 17.59
N ALA A 106 -0.73 11.84 17.24
CA ALA A 106 -2.15 11.57 17.37
C ALA A 106 -2.57 10.42 16.44
N ASP A 107 -3.35 9.48 16.96
CA ASP A 107 -3.78 8.26 16.25
C ASP A 107 -2.62 7.37 15.77
N ALA A 108 -1.44 7.46 16.41
CA ALA A 108 -0.23 6.70 16.04
C ALA A 108 -0.49 5.19 15.82
N GLN A 109 -1.35 4.59 16.66
CA GLN A 109 -1.70 3.17 16.51
C GLN A 109 -2.44 2.90 15.20
N THR A 110 -3.44 3.71 14.86
CA THR A 110 -4.20 3.60 13.61
C THR A 110 -3.29 3.82 12.40
N ILE A 111 -2.40 4.81 12.47
CA ILE A 111 -1.41 5.11 11.41
C ILE A 111 -0.49 3.91 11.18
N ALA A 112 0.06 3.33 12.25
CA ALA A 112 0.90 2.14 12.19
C ALA A 112 0.16 0.92 11.63
N ASP A 113 -1.10 0.71 12.03
CA ASP A 113 -1.92 -0.41 11.54
C ASP A 113 -2.22 -0.27 10.04
N LEU A 114 -2.59 0.93 9.57
CA LEU A 114 -2.81 1.20 8.15
C LEU A 114 -1.53 1.00 7.32
N ALA A 115 -0.39 1.52 7.80
CA ALA A 115 0.91 1.31 7.17
C ALA A 115 1.25 -0.19 7.09
N TRP A 116 0.99 -0.93 8.16
CA TRP A 116 1.20 -2.37 8.22
C TRP A 116 0.32 -3.15 7.24
N TYR A 117 -0.95 -2.77 7.09
CA TYR A 117 -1.84 -3.39 6.10
C TYR A 117 -1.43 -3.11 4.66
N ALA A 118 -0.83 -1.95 4.39
CA ALA A 118 -0.30 -1.59 3.08
C ALA A 118 1.09 -2.20 2.77
N CYS A 119 1.79 -2.72 3.78
CA CYS A 119 3.10 -3.38 3.72
C CYS A 119 3.03 -4.79 3.10
N ASP A 120 2.75 -4.88 1.81
CA ASP A 120 2.61 -6.14 1.06
C ASP A 120 3.80 -6.46 0.15
N GLY A 121 4.83 -5.62 0.13
CA GLY A 121 5.97 -5.73 -0.79
C GLY A 121 5.66 -5.31 -2.22
N ALA A 122 4.41 -4.95 -2.55
CA ALA A 122 4.04 -4.42 -3.85
C ALA A 122 4.09 -2.89 -3.86
N ARG A 123 3.73 -2.22 -2.77
CA ARG A 123 3.76 -0.75 -2.69
C ARG A 123 5.11 -0.23 -2.20
N ALA A 124 5.55 0.88 -2.77
CA ALA A 124 6.71 1.62 -2.29
C ALA A 124 6.36 2.41 -1.02
N LEU A 125 7.35 2.73 -0.19
CA LEU A 125 7.16 3.40 1.10
C LEU A 125 6.45 4.77 0.96
N ASP A 126 6.81 5.55 -0.06
CA ASP A 126 6.18 6.83 -0.39
C ASP A 126 4.70 6.68 -0.75
N GLU A 127 4.35 5.63 -1.50
CA GLU A 127 2.96 5.29 -1.79
C GLU A 127 2.20 4.93 -0.50
N ILE A 128 2.82 4.16 0.40
CA ILE A 128 2.21 3.81 1.69
C ILE A 128 1.96 5.05 2.53
N ILE A 129 2.95 5.93 2.68
CA ILE A 129 2.83 7.20 3.41
C ILE A 129 1.67 8.02 2.86
N ARG A 130 1.61 8.18 1.53
CA ARG A 130 0.53 8.89 0.87
C ARG A 130 -0.84 8.26 1.13
N LEU A 131 -0.95 6.93 1.08
CA LEU A 131 -2.22 6.24 1.34
C LEU A 131 -2.69 6.45 2.79
N VAL A 132 -1.78 6.38 3.75
CA VAL A 132 -2.10 6.62 5.16
C VAL A 132 -2.53 8.06 5.38
N ALA A 133 -1.86 9.03 4.74
CA ALA A 133 -2.24 10.44 4.82
C ALA A 133 -3.63 10.71 4.21
N LEU A 134 -3.97 10.05 3.11
CA LEU A 134 -5.30 10.15 2.50
C LEU A 134 -6.41 9.57 3.40
N GLU A 135 -6.14 8.47 4.11
CA GLU A 135 -7.10 7.81 4.98
C GLU A 135 -7.30 8.55 6.31
N THR A 136 -6.21 9.06 6.88
CA THR A 136 -6.23 9.66 8.23
C THR A 136 -6.29 11.19 8.23
N GLY A 137 -6.03 11.84 7.08
CA GLY A 137 -5.87 13.29 6.99
C GLY A 137 -4.60 13.81 7.65
N ARG A 138 -3.64 12.94 8.02
CA ARG A 138 -2.42 13.29 8.75
C ARG A 138 -1.17 12.96 7.94
N ASP A 139 -0.25 13.91 7.85
CA ASP A 139 1.05 13.72 7.22
C ASP A 139 2.10 13.33 8.28
N GLU A 140 2.29 12.03 8.47
CA GLU A 140 3.18 11.46 9.49
C GLU A 140 4.27 10.58 8.84
N ALA A 141 4.89 11.10 7.78
CA ALA A 141 5.90 10.39 6.98
C ALA A 141 7.06 9.85 7.85
N ASP A 142 7.61 10.69 8.73
CA ASP A 142 8.74 10.32 9.60
C ASP A 142 8.37 9.20 10.57
N PHE A 143 7.16 9.26 11.15
CA PHE A 143 6.66 8.21 12.03
C PHE A 143 6.51 6.86 11.30
N ILE A 144 6.00 6.88 10.07
CA ILE A 144 5.86 5.67 9.25
C ILE A 144 7.23 5.09 8.88
N ALA A 145 8.21 5.93 8.58
CA ALA A 145 9.58 5.49 8.32
C ALA A 145 10.23 4.85 9.57
N GLU A 146 10.11 5.49 10.73
CA GLU A 146 10.57 4.98 12.02
C GLU A 146 9.89 3.65 12.38
N PHE A 147 8.59 3.54 12.12
CA PHE A 147 7.82 2.31 12.30
C PHE A 147 8.37 1.15 11.46
N PHE A 148 8.66 1.38 10.18
CA PHE A 148 9.25 0.34 9.33
C PHE A 148 10.68 -0.02 9.74
N ALA A 149 11.48 0.96 10.19
CA ALA A 149 12.80 0.70 10.74
C ALA A 149 12.74 -0.18 12.00
N LEU A 150 11.81 0.11 12.92
CA LEU A 150 11.59 -0.67 14.13
C LEU A 150 11.13 -2.11 13.81
N THR A 151 10.12 -2.24 12.95
CA THR A 151 9.57 -3.55 12.59
C THR A 151 10.58 -4.42 11.81
N THR A 152 11.45 -3.79 11.02
CA THR A 152 12.59 -4.46 10.37
C THR A 152 13.60 -4.94 11.41
N ALA A 153 13.95 -4.11 12.39
CA ALA A 153 14.88 -4.49 13.46
C ALA A 153 14.34 -5.65 14.35
N LEU A 154 13.02 -5.79 14.43
CA LEU A 154 12.34 -6.89 15.10
C LEU A 154 12.20 -8.15 14.22
N GLY A 155 12.59 -8.10 12.95
CA GLY A 155 12.41 -9.19 11.98
C GLY A 155 10.97 -9.44 11.59
N LEU A 156 10.09 -8.44 11.79
CA LEU A 156 8.67 -8.53 11.46
C LEU A 156 8.39 -8.08 10.02
N SER A 157 9.25 -7.23 9.46
CA SER A 157 9.21 -6.80 8.07
C SER A 157 10.60 -6.84 7.44
N GLU A 158 10.64 -6.81 6.11
CA GLU A 158 11.85 -6.66 5.33
C GLU A 158 11.69 -5.49 4.36
N MET A 159 12.78 -4.76 4.13
CA MET A 159 12.87 -3.71 3.11
C MET A 159 13.49 -4.30 1.86
N ARG A 160 12.73 -4.39 0.78
CA ARG A 160 13.26 -4.80 -0.53
C ARG A 160 13.56 -3.57 -1.36
N GLU A 161 14.81 -3.43 -1.78
CA GLU A 161 15.17 -2.56 -2.88
C GLU A 161 15.07 -3.37 -4.16
N GLU A 162 14.22 -2.93 -5.08
CA GLU A 162 14.17 -3.53 -6.42
C GLU A 162 15.47 -3.12 -7.14
N ALA A 163 16.34 -4.11 -7.40
CA ALA A 163 17.52 -3.90 -8.22
C ALA A 163 17.05 -3.27 -9.53
N ALA A 164 17.67 -2.15 -9.92
CA ALA A 164 17.41 -1.56 -11.21
C ALA A 164 17.58 -2.66 -12.27
N CYS A 165 16.48 -3.08 -12.91
CA CYS A 165 16.56 -3.90 -14.11
C CYS A 165 17.33 -3.06 -15.12
N SER A 166 18.65 -3.25 -15.17
CA SER A 166 19.47 -2.77 -16.25
C SER A 166 18.96 -3.49 -17.50
N PRO A 167 18.53 -2.79 -18.55
CA PRO A 167 18.22 -3.41 -19.82
C PRO A 167 19.56 -3.77 -20.49
N ALA A 168 20.35 -4.63 -19.87
CA ALA A 168 21.39 -5.35 -20.59
C ALA A 168 20.64 -6.41 -21.40
N ALA A 169 20.35 -6.05 -22.65
CA ALA A 169 19.83 -6.99 -23.64
C ALA A 169 20.67 -8.28 -23.59
N PRO A 170 20.05 -9.47 -23.65
CA PRO A 170 20.83 -10.69 -23.82
C PRO A 170 21.63 -10.55 -25.12
N ASP A 171 22.96 -10.63 -25.00
CA ASP A 171 23.88 -10.67 -26.13
C ASP A 171 23.61 -11.99 -26.88
N THR A 172 22.68 -11.95 -27.83
CA THR A 172 22.45 -13.04 -28.79
C THR A 172 23.54 -12.96 -29.85
N ALA A 173 24.79 -13.15 -29.43
CA ALA A 173 25.91 -13.41 -30.30
C ALA A 173 25.68 -14.74 -31.01
N THR A 174 25.41 -14.64 -32.30
CA THR A 174 25.26 -15.73 -33.26
C THR A 174 26.57 -16.51 -33.37
N ARG A 175 26.51 -17.84 -33.22
CA ARG A 175 27.44 -18.79 -33.84
C ARG A 175 26.75 -20.11 -34.11
#